data_AF-A0A932U811-F1
#
_entry.id   AF-A0A932U811-F1
#
_cell.length_a   1.000
_cell.length_b   1.000
_cell.length_c   1.000
_cell.angle_alpha   90.00
_cell.angle_beta   90.00
_cell.angle_gamma   90.00
#
_symmetry.space_group_name_H-M   'P 1'
#
loop_
_entity.id
_entity.type
_entity.pdbx_description
1 polymer ?
#
loop_
_entity_poly.entity_id
_entity_poly.type
_entity_poly.pdbx_seq_one_letter_code
_entity_poly.pdbx_strand_id
1 'polypeptide(L)'
;MHDSYGRRIHYLRISLTDACNLRCVYCMPEQMSFRPRHELMSDEEILYLVTAGASLGVEKIRLTGGEPSIRPGVVELVRGIAAIPSIRDIAMTTNALLLHELAQPLADAGLRRVNISIDTLDADKFHRITRWGHIDDVWRGIAAAEVAGLRPVKLNAVVVRGFNDGQDVVDLARLTLERDWEVRFIEMMPFGEVSDFQQTNVVSYREIRQTVEAEFGPLQEAGYDFV
;
A
#
# COMPACT_ATOMS: atom_id res chain seq x y z
N MET A 1 6.89 2.49 24.02
CA MET A 1 6.94 1.08 24.49
C MET A 1 8.02 0.31 23.74
N HIS A 2 8.67 -0.69 24.35
CA HIS A 2 9.60 -1.61 23.69
C HIS A 2 9.16 -3.06 23.85
N ASP A 3 9.45 -3.90 22.87
CA ASP A 3 9.25 -5.36 22.98
C ASP A 3 10.45 -6.07 23.62
N SER A 4 10.39 -7.41 23.68
CA SER A 4 11.45 -8.26 24.25
C SER A 4 12.79 -8.22 23.51
N TYR A 5 12.82 -7.65 22.30
CA TYR A 5 14.04 -7.44 21.50
C TYR A 5 14.51 -5.98 21.55
N GLY A 6 13.89 -5.14 22.37
CA GLY A 6 14.26 -3.72 22.49
C GLY A 6 13.79 -2.84 21.33
N ARG A 7 12.87 -3.31 20.49
CA ARG A 7 12.36 -2.51 19.35
C ARG A 7 11.29 -1.54 19.83
N ARG A 8 11.38 -0.27 19.41
CA ARG A 8 10.40 0.76 19.77
C ARG A 8 9.10 0.53 19.00
N ILE A 9 8.01 0.25 19.72
CA ILE A 9 6.66 0.20 19.14
C ILE A 9 6.16 1.64 19.03
N HIS A 10 6.04 2.11 17.78
CA HIS A 10 5.71 3.52 17.48
C HIS A 10 4.71 3.68 16.33
N TYR A 11 4.25 2.58 15.72
CA TYR A 11 3.23 2.61 14.69
C TYR A 11 2.20 1.49 14.85
N LEU A 12 0.99 1.71 14.35
CA LEU A 12 -0.05 0.69 14.21
C LEU A 12 -0.42 0.50 12.75
N ARG A 13 -0.55 -0.75 12.32
CA ARG A 13 -1.14 -1.11 11.03
C ARG A 13 -2.54 -1.65 11.28
N ILE A 14 -3.55 -1.00 10.71
CA ILE A 14 -4.96 -1.30 10.97
C ILE A 14 -5.60 -1.79 9.67
N SER A 15 -6.03 -3.04 9.67
CA SER A 15 -6.82 -3.62 8.57
C SER A 15 -8.28 -3.26 8.77
N LEU A 16 -8.81 -2.39 7.90
CA LEU A 16 -10.13 -1.79 8.07
C LEU A 16 -11.28 -2.67 7.55
N THR A 17 -10.97 -3.57 6.63
CA THR A 17 -11.91 -4.50 5.99
C THR A 17 -11.12 -5.64 5.36
N ASP A 18 -11.74 -6.78 5.13
CA ASP A 18 -11.23 -7.88 4.31
C ASP A 18 -11.74 -7.81 2.85
N ALA A 19 -12.71 -6.93 2.56
CA ALA A 19 -13.22 -6.72 1.23
C ALA A 19 -12.24 -5.95 0.34
N CYS A 20 -12.27 -6.27 -0.96
CA CYS A 20 -11.48 -5.58 -1.99
C CYS A 20 -12.30 -5.48 -3.29
N ASN A 21 -12.10 -4.40 -4.04
CA ASN A 21 -12.62 -4.20 -5.39
C ASN A 21 -11.73 -4.81 -6.48
N LEU A 22 -10.64 -5.50 -6.11
CA LEU A 22 -9.79 -6.31 -6.99
C LEU A 22 -9.72 -7.77 -6.52
N ARG A 23 -9.20 -8.66 -7.37
CA ARG A 23 -8.90 -10.06 -7.05
C ARG A 23 -7.52 -10.44 -7.55
N CYS A 24 -6.50 -9.81 -6.98
CA CYS A 24 -5.14 -10.05 -7.44
C CYS A 24 -4.75 -11.52 -7.28
N VAL A 25 -4.24 -12.15 -8.35
CA VAL A 25 -3.98 -13.60 -8.42
C VAL A 25 -3.06 -14.12 -7.30
N TYR A 26 -2.15 -13.29 -6.81
CA TYR A 26 -1.19 -13.61 -5.75
C TYR A 26 -1.69 -13.25 -4.33
N CYS A 27 -2.87 -12.63 -4.23
CA CYS A 27 -3.39 -12.07 -2.97
C CYS A 27 -4.71 -12.71 -2.55
N MET A 28 -5.69 -12.81 -3.45
CA MET A 28 -7.05 -13.23 -3.13
C MET A 28 -7.60 -14.19 -4.21
N PRO A 29 -8.18 -15.33 -3.80
CA PRO A 29 -8.92 -16.20 -4.72
C PRO A 29 -10.05 -15.42 -5.42
N GLU A 30 -10.37 -15.79 -6.65
CA GLU A 30 -11.39 -15.06 -7.45
C GLU A 30 -12.76 -15.04 -6.74
N GLN A 31 -13.15 -16.21 -6.22
CA GLN A 31 -14.33 -16.38 -5.38
C GLN A 31 -13.89 -16.26 -3.92
N MET A 32 -14.31 -15.18 -3.28
CA MET A 32 -13.98 -14.89 -1.88
C MET A 32 -15.26 -14.67 -1.09
N SER A 33 -15.32 -15.26 0.11
CA SER A 33 -16.34 -14.97 1.11
C SER A 33 -15.78 -13.98 2.11
N PHE A 34 -16.38 -12.79 2.18
CA PHE A 34 -15.98 -11.75 3.13
C PHE A 34 -16.70 -11.91 4.46
N ARG A 35 -16.06 -11.45 5.52
CA ARG A 35 -16.64 -11.38 6.85
C ARG A 35 -17.87 -10.48 6.84
N PRO A 36 -18.92 -10.84 7.58
CA PRO A 36 -20.07 -9.97 7.73
C PRO A 36 -19.66 -8.70 8.49
N ARG A 37 -20.31 -7.57 8.17
CA ARG A 37 -19.95 -6.25 8.72
C ARG A 37 -19.89 -6.19 10.26
N HIS A 38 -20.70 -6.97 10.95
CA HIS A 38 -20.76 -6.98 12.42
C HIS A 38 -19.56 -7.68 13.08
N GLU A 39 -18.74 -8.41 12.32
CA GLU A 39 -17.47 -8.97 12.81
C GLU A 39 -16.28 -8.01 12.61
N LEU A 40 -16.46 -6.93 11.85
CA LEU A 40 -15.43 -5.91 11.65
C LEU A 40 -15.52 -4.86 12.74
N MET A 41 -14.37 -4.29 13.12
CA MET A 41 -14.32 -3.23 14.12
C MET A 41 -15.08 -1.98 13.63
N SER A 42 -15.92 -1.44 14.51
CA SER A 42 -16.57 -0.15 14.34
C SER A 42 -15.56 1.01 14.40
N ASP A 43 -15.99 2.19 13.96
CA ASP A 43 -15.15 3.40 14.07
C ASP A 43 -14.80 3.71 15.54
N GLU A 44 -15.76 3.54 16.45
CA GLU A 44 -15.56 3.77 17.89
C GLU A 44 -14.49 2.85 18.48
N GLU A 45 -14.53 1.56 18.15
CA GLU A 45 -13.55 0.59 18.62
C GLU A 45 -12.16 0.87 18.04
N ILE A 46 -12.07 1.25 16.76
CA ILE A 46 -10.80 1.62 16.13
C ILE A 46 -10.23 2.87 16.81
N LEU A 47 -11.03 3.92 17.00
CA LEU A 47 -10.59 5.16 17.66
C LEU A 47 -10.17 4.91 19.12
N TYR A 48 -10.88 4.03 19.83
CA TYR A 48 -10.48 3.59 21.17
C TYR A 48 -9.10 2.93 21.16
N LEU A 49 -8.87 1.98 20.26
CA LEU A 49 -7.56 1.31 20.12
C LEU A 49 -6.44 2.27 19.72
N VAL A 50 -6.70 3.18 18.78
CA VAL A 50 -5.71 4.18 18.37
C VAL A 50 -5.37 5.08 19.55
N THR A 51 -6.35 5.56 20.29
CA THR A 51 -6.14 6.42 21.48
C THR A 51 -5.32 5.69 22.55
N ALA A 52 -5.65 4.43 22.83
CA ALA A 52 -4.89 3.59 23.76
C ALA A 52 -3.45 3.40 23.27
N GLY A 53 -3.23 3.06 22.00
CA GLY A 53 -1.90 2.94 21.42
C GLY A 53 -1.11 4.25 21.46
N ALA A 54 -1.78 5.37 21.21
CA ALA A 54 -1.17 6.70 21.21
C ALA A 54 -0.68 7.08 22.61
N SER A 55 -1.41 6.69 23.67
CA SER A 55 -0.97 6.84 25.07
C SER A 55 0.30 6.04 25.41
N LEU A 56 0.62 5.02 24.61
CA LEU A 56 1.78 4.13 24.77
C LEU A 56 2.97 4.53 23.88
N GLY A 57 2.83 5.63 23.12
CA GLY A 57 3.87 6.20 22.27
C GLY A 57 3.75 5.86 20.79
N VAL A 58 2.60 5.33 20.33
CA VAL A 58 2.30 5.24 18.89
C VAL A 58 2.10 6.65 18.35
N GLU A 59 2.81 6.97 17.27
CA GLU A 59 2.72 8.27 16.60
C GLU A 59 2.36 8.15 15.11
N LYS A 60 2.42 6.93 14.54
CA LYS A 60 2.16 6.66 13.11
C LYS A 60 1.06 5.63 12.93
N ILE A 61 0.15 5.86 11.99
CA ILE A 61 -0.93 4.94 11.62
C ILE A 61 -0.81 4.56 10.15
N ARG A 62 -0.90 3.27 9.85
CA ARG A 62 -1.00 2.74 8.49
C ARG A 62 -2.34 2.03 8.30
N LEU A 63 -3.20 2.63 7.49
CA LEU A 63 -4.50 2.06 7.12
C LEU A 63 -4.33 1.12 5.93
N THR A 64 -4.89 -0.09 6.03
CA THR A 64 -4.87 -1.16 5.03
C THR A 64 -6.23 -1.85 5.05
N GLY A 65 -6.38 -2.94 4.31
CA GLY A 65 -7.50 -3.87 4.43
C GLY A 65 -7.26 -5.09 3.55
N GLY A 66 -8.32 -5.54 2.88
CA GLY A 66 -8.30 -5.62 1.42
C GLY A 66 -8.06 -4.22 0.85
N GLU A 67 -9.11 -3.55 0.37
CA GLU A 67 -9.02 -2.16 -0.08
C GLU A 67 -9.64 -1.20 0.95
N PRO A 68 -8.85 -0.35 1.64
CA PRO A 68 -9.41 0.55 2.66
C PRO A 68 -10.37 1.60 2.09
N SER A 69 -10.18 2.03 0.84
CA SER A 69 -10.99 3.10 0.24
C SER A 69 -12.45 2.71 -0.03
N ILE A 70 -12.75 1.41 -0.10
CA ILE A 70 -14.14 0.94 -0.26
C ILE A 70 -14.90 0.89 1.07
N ARG A 71 -14.24 1.10 2.21
CA ARG A 71 -14.90 1.08 3.52
C ARG A 71 -15.77 2.32 3.69
N PRO A 72 -17.07 2.18 4.01
CA PRO A 72 -17.91 3.31 4.35
C PRO A 72 -17.34 4.12 5.51
N GLY A 73 -17.42 5.45 5.42
CA GLY A 73 -16.96 6.36 6.47
C GLY A 73 -15.44 6.49 6.62
N VAL A 74 -14.64 5.96 5.69
CA VAL A 74 -13.15 6.01 5.79
C VAL A 74 -12.60 7.43 5.97
N VAL A 75 -13.23 8.44 5.35
CA VAL A 75 -12.85 9.85 5.49
C VAL A 75 -13.04 10.33 6.93
N GLU A 76 -14.19 10.03 7.54
CA GLU A 76 -14.49 10.43 8.92
C GLU A 76 -13.63 9.66 9.93
N LEU A 77 -13.32 8.38 9.64
CA LEU A 77 -12.38 7.62 10.45
C LEU A 77 -10.98 8.25 10.44
N VAL A 78 -10.47 8.64 9.25
CA VAL A 78 -9.19 9.36 9.14
C VAL A 78 -9.23 10.66 9.94
N ARG A 79 -10.33 11.42 9.84
CA ARG A 79 -10.52 12.67 10.59
C ARG A 79 -10.48 12.44 12.10
N GLY A 80 -11.15 11.40 12.59
CA GLY A 80 -11.13 11.01 14.00
C GLY A 80 -9.74 10.60 14.48
N ILE A 81 -8.99 9.84 13.67
CA ILE A 81 -7.61 9.45 13.99
C ILE A 81 -6.69 10.68 14.02
N ALA A 82 -6.83 11.59 13.04
CA ALA A 82 -6.02 12.81 12.95
C ALA A 82 -6.27 13.79 14.10
N ALA A 83 -7.45 13.75 14.72
CA ALA A 83 -7.78 14.55 15.89
C ALA A 83 -7.05 14.10 17.18
N ILE A 84 -6.40 12.92 17.18
CA ILE A 84 -5.65 12.42 18.34
C ILE A 84 -4.27 13.12 18.38
N PRO A 85 -3.97 13.98 19.37
CA PRO A 85 -2.84 14.91 19.31
C PRO A 85 -1.45 14.28 19.14
N SER A 86 -1.25 13.04 19.61
CA SER A 86 0.03 12.33 19.50
C SER A 86 0.21 11.60 18.15
N ILE A 87 -0.83 11.48 17.34
CA ILE A 87 -0.73 10.90 15.99
C ILE A 87 -0.22 11.97 15.03
N ARG A 88 1.00 11.75 14.51
CA ARG A 88 1.72 12.69 13.65
C ARG A 88 1.61 12.35 12.18
N ASP A 89 1.33 11.10 11.87
CA ASP A 89 1.43 10.57 10.52
C ASP A 89 0.39 9.49 10.27
N ILE A 90 -0.42 9.69 9.23
CA ILE A 90 -1.42 8.73 8.76
C ILE A 90 -1.12 8.44 7.30
N ALA A 91 -0.85 7.17 7.01
CA ALA A 91 -0.63 6.68 5.67
C ALA A 91 -1.68 5.62 5.31
N MET A 92 -2.09 5.58 4.04
CA MET A 92 -2.98 4.54 3.52
C MET A 92 -2.23 3.67 2.51
N THR A 93 -2.48 2.37 2.51
CA THR A 93 -2.08 1.47 1.41
C THR A 93 -3.33 1.12 0.60
N THR A 94 -3.34 1.41 -0.69
CA THR A 94 -4.53 1.31 -1.57
C THR A 94 -4.14 0.90 -2.99
N ASN A 95 -5.06 0.33 -3.75
CA ASN A 95 -4.93 0.14 -5.19
C ASN A 95 -5.24 1.40 -6.02
N ALA A 96 -5.57 2.51 -5.37
CA ALA A 96 -5.82 3.84 -5.93
C ALA A 96 -7.05 4.01 -6.82
N LEU A 97 -7.83 2.96 -7.12
CA LEU A 97 -8.97 3.05 -8.05
C LEU A 97 -9.99 4.12 -7.64
N LEU A 98 -10.22 4.29 -6.33
CA LEU A 98 -11.17 5.28 -5.78
C LEU A 98 -10.52 6.59 -5.34
N LEU A 99 -9.20 6.76 -5.49
CA LEU A 99 -8.54 7.99 -5.05
C LEU A 99 -8.92 9.21 -5.89
N HIS A 100 -9.38 9.03 -7.12
CA HIS A 100 -9.84 10.14 -7.94
C HIS A 100 -11.03 10.90 -7.30
N GLU A 101 -11.85 10.22 -6.50
CA GLU A 101 -12.93 10.82 -5.70
C GLU A 101 -12.49 11.13 -4.27
N LEU A 102 -11.64 10.28 -3.67
CA LEU A 102 -11.37 10.30 -2.24
C LEU A 102 -10.08 11.03 -1.83
N ALA A 103 -9.15 11.31 -2.74
CA ALA A 103 -7.85 11.87 -2.38
C ALA A 103 -7.97 13.22 -1.65
N GLN A 104 -8.77 14.15 -2.17
CA GLN A 104 -8.97 15.46 -1.53
C GLN A 104 -9.69 15.35 -0.18
N PRO A 105 -10.85 14.66 -0.07
CA PRO A 105 -11.49 14.44 1.23
C PRO A 105 -10.57 13.78 2.28
N LEU A 106 -9.75 12.81 1.87
CA LEU A 106 -8.79 12.14 2.75
C LEU A 106 -7.67 13.08 3.20
N ALA A 107 -7.13 13.90 2.30
CA ALA A 107 -6.14 14.92 2.65
C ALA A 107 -6.71 15.94 3.64
N ASP A 108 -7.92 16.45 3.39
CA ASP A 108 -8.63 17.39 4.27
C ASP A 108 -8.98 16.77 5.63
N ALA A 109 -9.11 15.45 5.70
CA ALA A 109 -9.29 14.70 6.94
C ALA A 109 -7.97 14.47 7.71
N GLY A 110 -6.82 14.77 7.12
CA GLY A 110 -5.50 14.64 7.75
C GLY A 110 -4.66 13.45 7.28
N LEU A 111 -5.08 12.74 6.22
CA LEU A 111 -4.21 11.77 5.57
C LEU A 111 -2.98 12.48 4.99
N ARG A 112 -1.78 11.93 5.24
CA ARG A 112 -0.52 12.56 4.82
C ARG A 112 0.01 11.99 3.52
N ARG A 113 -0.04 10.67 3.35
CA ARG A 113 0.52 9.98 2.18
C ARG A 113 -0.19 8.69 1.82
N VAL A 114 0.04 8.24 0.60
CA VAL A 114 -0.49 7.00 0.05
C VAL A 114 0.64 6.07 -0.40
N ASN A 115 0.41 4.78 -0.22
CA ASN A 115 1.22 3.70 -0.77
C ASN A 115 0.32 2.97 -1.78
N ILE A 116 0.61 3.13 -3.06
CA ILE A 116 -0.22 2.63 -4.14
C ILE A 116 0.36 1.31 -4.65
N SER A 117 -0.44 0.26 -4.63
CA SER A 117 -0.05 -1.03 -5.21
C SER A 117 -0.26 -1.00 -6.73
N ILE A 118 0.82 -1.12 -7.49
CA ILE A 118 0.82 -1.19 -8.95
C ILE A 118 1.99 -2.08 -9.40
N ASP A 119 1.67 -3.23 -9.98
CA ASP A 119 2.67 -4.27 -10.28
C ASP A 119 3.20 -4.20 -11.71
N THR A 120 2.59 -3.39 -12.58
CA THR A 120 2.91 -3.28 -14.01
C THR A 120 2.31 -2.01 -14.59
N LEU A 121 2.95 -1.44 -15.61
CA LEU A 121 2.42 -0.32 -16.41
C LEU A 121 1.69 -0.78 -17.68
N ASP A 122 1.71 -2.08 -17.96
CA ASP A 122 1.02 -2.70 -19.09
C ASP A 122 -0.44 -2.98 -18.70
N ALA A 123 -1.38 -2.44 -19.47
CA ALA A 123 -2.81 -2.53 -19.17
C ALA A 123 -3.33 -3.98 -19.20
N ASP A 124 -2.84 -4.81 -20.12
CA ASP A 124 -3.27 -6.21 -20.26
C ASP A 124 -2.73 -7.06 -19.12
N LYS A 125 -1.45 -6.88 -18.74
CA LYS A 125 -0.89 -7.52 -17.56
C LYS A 125 -1.59 -7.04 -16.29
N PHE A 126 -1.86 -5.75 -16.16
CA PHE A 126 -2.57 -5.20 -15.00
C PHE A 126 -3.96 -5.82 -14.86
N HIS A 127 -4.70 -5.93 -15.97
CA HIS A 127 -6.00 -6.59 -15.96
C HIS A 127 -5.87 -8.08 -15.60
N ARG A 128 -4.91 -8.80 -16.17
CA ARG A 128 -4.67 -10.22 -15.85
C ARG A 128 -4.30 -10.45 -14.39
N ILE A 129 -3.46 -9.61 -13.79
CA ILE A 129 -3.02 -9.79 -12.41
C ILE A 129 -4.12 -9.43 -11.43
N THR A 130 -4.87 -8.35 -11.67
CA THR A 130 -5.90 -7.82 -10.76
C THR A 130 -7.30 -8.41 -11.01
N ARG A 131 -7.48 -9.09 -12.15
CA ARG A 131 -8.72 -9.58 -12.78
C ARG A 131 -9.71 -8.50 -13.22
N TRP A 132 -9.92 -7.46 -12.41
CA TRP A 132 -11.01 -6.48 -12.63
C TRP A 132 -10.54 -5.04 -12.73
N GLY A 133 -9.24 -4.79 -12.52
CA GLY A 133 -8.69 -3.45 -12.51
C GLY A 133 -8.48 -2.90 -13.92
N HIS A 134 -8.61 -1.58 -14.03
CA HIS A 134 -8.17 -0.79 -15.18
C HIS A 134 -7.06 0.17 -14.75
N ILE A 135 -5.93 0.15 -15.45
CA ILE A 135 -4.76 0.93 -15.04
C ILE A 135 -5.00 2.44 -15.12
N ASP A 136 -5.86 2.89 -16.03
CA ASP A 136 -6.23 4.30 -16.16
C ASP A 136 -6.87 4.85 -14.88
N ASP A 137 -7.60 4.02 -14.14
CA ASP A 137 -8.21 4.40 -12.87
C ASP A 137 -7.12 4.62 -11.79
N VAL A 138 -6.07 3.80 -11.81
CA VAL A 138 -4.89 3.96 -10.95
C VAL A 138 -4.18 5.27 -11.27
N TRP A 139 -3.98 5.58 -12.55
CA TRP A 139 -3.36 6.84 -12.97
C TRP A 139 -4.17 8.07 -12.57
N ARG A 140 -5.50 8.03 -12.71
CA ARG A 140 -6.37 9.10 -12.21
C ARG A 140 -6.28 9.23 -10.69
N GLY A 141 -6.20 8.11 -9.97
CA GLY A 141 -6.00 8.08 -8.52
C GLY A 141 -4.65 8.68 -8.07
N ILE A 142 -3.56 8.34 -8.74
CA ILE A 142 -2.22 8.89 -8.49
C ILE A 142 -2.22 10.41 -8.72
N ALA A 143 -2.76 10.87 -9.86
CA ALA A 143 -2.85 12.30 -10.17
C ALA A 143 -3.68 13.06 -9.13
N ALA A 144 -4.80 12.50 -8.68
CA ALA A 144 -5.62 13.10 -7.63
C ALA A 144 -4.88 13.16 -6.28
N ALA A 145 -4.09 12.14 -5.94
CA ALA A 145 -3.26 12.16 -4.73
C ALA A 145 -2.18 13.25 -4.79
N GLU A 146 -1.54 13.45 -5.94
CA GLU A 146 -0.57 14.53 -6.14
C GLU A 146 -1.21 15.91 -5.98
N VAL A 147 -2.38 16.13 -6.60
CA VAL A 147 -3.14 17.39 -6.52
C VAL A 147 -3.61 17.69 -5.10
N ALA A 148 -4.07 16.67 -4.37
CA ALA A 148 -4.50 16.80 -2.98
C ALA A 148 -3.33 16.99 -1.99
N GLY A 149 -2.09 16.94 -2.48
CA GLY A 149 -0.89 17.12 -1.64
C GLY A 149 -0.54 15.91 -0.77
N LEU A 150 -1.03 14.72 -1.11
CA LEU A 150 -0.69 13.46 -0.43
C LEU A 150 0.73 13.05 -0.81
N ARG A 151 1.72 13.43 0.00
CA ARG A 151 3.14 13.25 -0.32
C ARG A 151 3.94 12.62 0.83
N PRO A 152 4.98 11.84 0.52
CA PRO A 152 5.33 11.33 -0.81
C PRO A 152 4.34 10.28 -1.32
N VAL A 153 4.14 10.20 -2.65
CA VAL A 153 3.44 9.07 -3.28
C VAL A 153 4.43 7.92 -3.39
N LYS A 154 4.07 6.76 -2.82
CA LYS A 154 4.92 5.56 -2.86
C LYS A 154 4.26 4.48 -3.69
N LEU A 155 4.89 4.01 -4.75
CA LEU A 155 4.44 2.90 -5.57
C LEU A 155 5.05 1.59 -5.03
N ASN A 156 4.22 0.57 -4.86
CA ASN A 156 4.62 -0.75 -4.41
C ASN A 156 4.32 -1.76 -5.50
N ALA A 157 5.33 -2.53 -5.90
CA ALA A 157 5.19 -3.61 -6.86
C ALA A 157 5.68 -4.91 -6.23
N VAL A 158 4.82 -5.92 -6.15
CA VAL A 158 5.25 -7.29 -5.85
C VAL A 158 5.81 -7.88 -7.13
N VAL A 159 7.07 -8.30 -7.10
CA VAL A 159 7.74 -8.85 -8.28
C VAL A 159 7.54 -10.37 -8.31
N VAL A 160 7.00 -10.84 -9.43
CA VAL A 160 6.56 -12.22 -9.67
C VAL A 160 7.32 -12.77 -10.87
N ARG A 161 7.97 -13.90 -10.67
CA ARG A 161 8.78 -14.55 -11.70
C ARG A 161 7.95 -14.89 -12.94
N GLY A 162 8.50 -14.59 -14.12
CA GLY A 162 7.85 -14.87 -15.40
C GLY A 162 6.61 -14.02 -15.68
N PHE A 163 6.39 -12.95 -14.91
CA PHE A 163 5.23 -12.08 -15.07
C PHE A 163 5.62 -10.61 -15.22
N ASN A 164 6.21 -10.01 -14.18
CA ASN A 164 6.62 -8.61 -14.13
C ASN A 164 8.07 -8.43 -13.63
N ASP A 165 8.91 -9.45 -13.76
CA ASP A 165 10.30 -9.49 -13.30
C ASP A 165 11.35 -8.95 -14.30
N GLY A 166 10.88 -8.49 -15.46
CA GLY A 166 11.71 -7.89 -16.52
C GLY A 166 11.40 -6.41 -16.74
N GLN A 167 10.87 -6.09 -17.92
CA GLN A 167 10.64 -4.71 -18.38
C GLN A 167 9.77 -3.88 -17.41
N ASP A 168 8.80 -4.50 -16.74
CA ASP A 168 7.95 -3.82 -15.75
C ASP A 168 8.74 -3.23 -14.58
N VAL A 169 9.76 -3.93 -14.08
CA VAL A 169 10.67 -3.41 -13.04
C VAL A 169 11.37 -2.15 -13.54
N VAL A 170 11.88 -2.20 -14.77
CA VAL A 170 12.60 -1.08 -15.40
C VAL A 170 11.67 0.11 -15.60
N ASP A 171 10.47 -0.12 -16.14
CA ASP A 171 9.50 0.92 -16.45
C ASP A 171 8.98 1.60 -15.18
N LEU A 172 8.68 0.81 -14.14
CA LEU A 172 8.31 1.34 -12.83
C LEU A 172 9.45 2.16 -12.23
N ALA A 173 10.69 1.67 -12.26
CA ALA A 173 11.85 2.42 -11.75
C ALA A 173 12.05 3.75 -12.52
N ARG A 174 11.81 3.75 -13.84
CA ARG A 174 11.94 4.93 -14.70
C ARG A 174 11.05 6.09 -14.25
N LEU A 175 9.87 5.80 -13.67
CA LEU A 175 8.95 6.84 -13.17
C LEU A 175 9.62 7.79 -12.16
N THR A 176 10.59 7.28 -11.38
CA THR A 176 11.32 8.06 -10.36
C THR A 176 12.27 9.11 -10.96
N LEU A 177 12.58 9.03 -12.26
CA LEU A 177 13.42 10.02 -12.94
C LEU A 177 12.65 11.31 -13.27
N GLU A 178 11.33 11.20 -13.43
CA GLU A 178 10.47 12.30 -13.86
C GLU A 178 9.58 12.83 -12.73
N ARG A 179 9.29 11.99 -11.74
CA ARG A 179 8.37 12.27 -10.64
C ARG A 179 9.06 12.07 -9.30
N ASP A 180 8.69 12.92 -8.34
CA ASP A 180 9.09 12.81 -6.93
C ASP A 180 8.30 11.69 -6.21
N TRP A 181 8.38 10.49 -6.77
CA TRP A 181 7.72 9.29 -6.29
C TRP A 181 8.76 8.28 -5.80
N GLU A 182 8.41 7.51 -4.79
CA GLU A 182 9.23 6.39 -4.35
C GLU A 182 8.68 5.08 -4.92
N VAL A 183 9.48 4.34 -5.69
CA VAL A 183 9.11 3.00 -6.18
C VAL A 183 9.79 1.94 -5.30
N ARG A 184 9.00 0.99 -4.81
CA ARG A 184 9.46 -0.10 -3.95
C ARG A 184 9.07 -1.44 -4.54
N PHE A 185 10.09 -2.23 -4.86
CA PHE A 185 9.93 -3.61 -5.27
C PHE A 185 9.90 -4.51 -4.03
N ILE A 186 8.93 -5.42 -3.99
CA ILE A 186 8.66 -6.29 -2.85
C ILE A 186 8.83 -7.73 -3.32
N GLU A 187 9.70 -8.48 -2.63
CA GLU A 187 9.82 -9.92 -2.83
C GLU A 187 8.51 -10.61 -2.44
N MET A 188 8.10 -11.58 -3.23
CA MET A 188 6.92 -12.38 -2.90
C MET A 188 7.16 -13.15 -1.59
N MET A 189 6.26 -12.98 -0.63
CA MET A 189 6.30 -13.69 0.66
C MET A 189 5.20 -14.75 0.69
N PRO A 190 5.50 -15.99 1.11
CA PRO A 190 4.50 -17.03 1.23
C PRO A 190 3.53 -16.72 2.37
N PHE A 191 2.23 -16.64 2.07
CA PHE A 191 1.16 -16.38 3.02
C PHE A 191 -0.15 -17.03 2.57
N GLY A 192 -0.78 -17.78 3.49
CA GLY A 192 -2.11 -18.37 3.27
C GLY A 192 -2.11 -19.53 2.26
N GLU A 193 -3.26 -19.75 1.62
CA GLU A 193 -3.52 -20.88 0.71
C GLU A 193 -2.84 -20.76 -0.67
N VAL A 194 -2.25 -19.59 -0.98
CA VAL A 194 -1.48 -19.34 -2.20
C VAL A 194 0.03 -19.54 -2.02
N SER A 195 0.45 -20.17 -0.91
CA SER A 195 1.86 -20.33 -0.53
C SER A 195 2.71 -21.00 -1.61
N ASP A 196 2.19 -22.00 -2.31
CA ASP A 196 2.97 -22.77 -3.29
C ASP A 196 3.30 -21.95 -4.54
N PHE A 197 2.31 -21.17 -5.01
CA PHE A 197 2.54 -20.18 -6.07
C PHE A 197 3.58 -19.15 -5.62
N GLN A 198 3.54 -18.75 -4.35
CA GLN A 198 4.43 -17.72 -3.84
C GLN A 198 5.87 -18.18 -3.67
N GLN A 199 6.10 -19.40 -3.20
CA GLN A 199 7.45 -19.94 -3.02
C GLN A 199 8.15 -20.23 -4.34
N THR A 200 7.42 -20.64 -5.37
CA THR A 200 8.00 -21.00 -6.68
C THR A 200 8.28 -19.80 -7.57
N ASN A 201 7.63 -18.66 -7.33
CA ASN A 201 7.73 -17.47 -8.18
C ASN A 201 8.43 -16.28 -7.52
N VAL A 202 9.24 -16.52 -6.48
CA VAL A 202 10.06 -15.48 -5.84
C VAL A 202 11.11 -14.95 -6.81
N VAL A 203 11.25 -13.63 -6.88
CA VAL A 203 12.37 -12.93 -7.50
C VAL A 203 13.09 -12.15 -6.41
N SER A 204 14.37 -12.45 -6.22
CA SER A 204 15.14 -11.87 -5.13
C SER A 204 15.48 -10.39 -5.36
N TYR A 205 15.74 -9.66 -4.29
CA TYR A 205 16.29 -8.32 -4.30
C TYR A 205 17.53 -8.22 -5.19
N ARG A 206 18.39 -9.24 -5.17
CA ARG A 206 19.60 -9.28 -6.01
C ARG A 206 19.27 -9.31 -7.50
N GLU A 207 18.31 -10.12 -7.91
CA GLU A 207 17.84 -10.20 -9.29
C GLU A 207 17.17 -8.88 -9.71
N ILE A 208 16.24 -8.37 -8.89
CA ILE A 208 15.55 -7.09 -9.15
C ILE A 208 16.56 -5.95 -9.31
N ARG A 209 17.54 -5.89 -8.40
CA ARG A 209 18.62 -4.89 -8.46
C ARG A 209 19.42 -5.03 -9.75
N GLN A 210 19.81 -6.24 -10.15
CA GLN A 210 20.55 -6.48 -11.40
C GLN A 210 19.75 -6.02 -12.62
N THR A 211 18.44 -6.27 -12.66
CA THR A 211 17.56 -5.79 -13.74
C THR A 211 17.57 -4.27 -13.85
N VAL A 212 17.48 -3.56 -12.72
CA VAL A 212 17.53 -2.08 -12.70
C VAL A 212 18.93 -1.57 -13.08
N GLU A 213 20.00 -2.17 -12.52
CA GLU A 213 21.38 -1.76 -12.79
C GLU A 213 21.80 -1.99 -14.24
N ALA A 214 21.23 -2.99 -14.92
CA ALA A 214 21.49 -3.26 -16.32
C ALA A 214 21.03 -2.11 -17.24
N GLU A 215 19.94 -1.43 -16.89
CA GLU A 215 19.41 -0.30 -17.67
C GLU A 215 20.01 1.04 -17.22
N PHE A 216 20.03 1.31 -15.91
CA PHE A 216 20.34 2.63 -15.36
C PHE A 216 21.76 2.78 -14.82
N GLY A 217 22.55 1.69 -14.82
CA GLY A 217 23.87 1.64 -14.21
C GLY A 217 23.85 1.38 -12.70
N PRO A 218 25.03 1.40 -12.05
CA PRO A 218 25.16 0.99 -10.65
C PRO A 218 24.29 1.82 -9.70
N LEU A 219 23.50 1.15 -8.86
CA LEU A 219 22.67 1.81 -7.87
C LEU A 219 23.51 2.27 -6.68
N GLN A 220 23.19 3.47 -6.19
CA GLN A 220 23.77 4.03 -4.97
C GLN A 220 22.78 3.89 -3.82
N GLU A 221 23.31 3.66 -2.63
CA GLU A 221 22.49 3.63 -1.43
C GLU A 221 21.96 5.05 -1.16
N ALA A 222 20.64 5.20 -1.27
CA ALA A 222 19.98 6.40 -0.78
C ALA A 222 19.99 6.33 0.75
N GLY A 223 20.62 7.30 1.40
CA GLY A 223 20.63 7.41 2.86
C GLY A 223 19.19 7.62 3.38
N TYR A 224 18.47 6.53 3.61
CA TYR A 224 17.14 6.57 4.20
C TYR A 224 17.29 6.48 5.71
N ASP A 225 16.80 7.50 6.42
CA ASP A 225 16.50 7.36 7.83
C ASP A 225 15.25 6.48 7.95
N PHE A 226 15.47 5.21 8.31
CA PHE A 226 14.41 4.27 8.71
C PHE A 226 13.79 4.72 10.04
N VAL A 227 13.09 5.86 10.06
CA VAL A 227 12.33 6.33 11.24
C VAL A 227 10.92 5.80 11.20
#